data_AF-A0A7R6D7A2-F1
#
_entry.id   AF-A0A7R6D7A2-F1
#
_cell.length_a   1.000
_cell.length_b   1.000
_cell.length_c   1.000
_cell.angle_alpha   90.00
_cell.angle_beta   90.00
_cell.angle_gamma   90.00
#
_symmetry.space_group_name_H-M   'P 1'
#
loop_
_entity.id
_entity.type
_entity.pdbx_description
1 polymer ?
#
loop_
_entity_poly.entity_id
_entity_poly.type
_entity_poly.pdbx_seq_one_letter_code
_entity_poly.pdbx_strand_id
1 'polypeptide(L)'
;MILYILFMSCISMLLEEPISFGLILMNYIIFCCFISYKYWKISWLFYLVFLIFMGGLLILLLYVSALSFNQFLMIKKEEFSLIMISLFMIFLINKIFEETMIMENNYNLFEMLSMLYNHLNLLYFMFMYLLLVLLPIGEMINKMLGALRKFN
;
A
#
# COMPACT_ATOMS: atom_id res chain seq x y z
N MET A 1 -11.93 -3.13 13.41
CA MET A 1 -11.26 -3.19 12.08
C MET A 1 -10.22 -2.07 11.92
N ILE A 2 -10.57 -0.81 12.16
CA ILE A 2 -9.62 0.32 12.13
C ILE A 2 -8.46 0.10 13.10
N LEU A 3 -8.74 -0.33 14.35
CA LEU A 3 -7.72 -0.69 15.34
C LEU A 3 -6.75 -1.78 14.84
N TYR A 4 -7.24 -2.75 14.07
CA TYR A 4 -6.40 -3.82 13.51
C TYR A 4 -5.47 -3.28 12.41
N ILE A 5 -5.96 -2.37 11.56
CA ILE A 5 -5.15 -1.70 10.54
C ILE A 5 -4.04 -0.87 11.20
N LEU A 6 -4.37 -0.13 12.25
CA LEU A 6 -3.40 0.65 13.02
C LEU A 6 -2.36 -0.26 13.67
N PHE A 7 -2.78 -1.38 14.24
CA PHE A 7 -1.86 -2.41 14.75
C PHE A 7 -0.87 -2.89 13.70
N MET A 8 -1.36 -3.29 12.52
CA MET A 8 -0.49 -3.76 11.44
C MET A 8 0.45 -2.65 10.95
N SER A 9 0.00 -1.39 10.91
CA SER A 9 0.86 -0.26 10.53
C SER A 9 1.98 -0.01 11.54
N CYS A 10 1.71 -0.10 12.84
CA CYS A 10 2.73 0.05 13.88
C CYS A 10 3.77 -1.07 13.80
N ILE A 11 3.35 -2.32 13.56
CA ILE A 11 4.30 -3.44 13.39
C ILE A 11 5.14 -3.23 12.13
N SER A 12 4.55 -2.76 11.03
CA SER A 12 5.29 -2.56 9.78
C SER A 12 6.47 -1.60 9.92
N MET A 13 6.39 -0.60 10.81
CA MET A 13 7.49 0.35 11.06
C MET A 13 8.71 -0.27 11.76
N LEU A 14 8.56 -1.45 12.36
CA LEU A 14 9.59 -2.12 13.15
C LEU A 14 10.25 -3.28 12.40
N LEU A 15 9.76 -3.60 11.22
CA LEU A 15 10.30 -4.70 10.42
C LEU A 15 11.46 -4.22 9.58
N GLU A 16 12.64 -4.71 9.92
CA GLU A 16 13.87 -4.47 9.13
C GLU A 16 13.91 -5.37 7.88
N GLU A 17 13.37 -6.59 8.00
CA GLU A 17 13.42 -7.59 6.93
C GLU A 17 12.35 -7.32 5.86
N PRO A 18 12.74 -7.12 4.59
CA PRO A 18 11.84 -6.67 3.53
C PRO A 18 10.72 -7.66 3.20
N ILE A 19 10.99 -8.96 3.33
CA ILE A 19 9.98 -10.01 3.10
C ILE A 19 8.88 -9.93 4.16
N SER A 20 9.28 -9.82 5.43
CA SER A 20 8.33 -9.72 6.54
C SER A 20 7.50 -8.45 6.43
N PHE A 21 8.13 -7.34 6.06
CA PHE A 21 7.47 -6.06 5.83
C PHE A 21 6.42 -6.16 4.72
N GLY A 22 6.77 -6.77 3.58
CA GLY A 22 5.84 -6.95 2.48
C GLY A 22 4.66 -7.87 2.82
N LEU A 23 4.86 -8.92 3.61
CA LEU A 23 3.76 -9.78 4.08
C LEU A 23 2.79 -9.04 5.02
N ILE A 24 3.30 -8.20 5.92
CA ILE A 24 2.43 -7.36 6.78
C ILE A 24 1.68 -6.33 5.93
N LEU A 25 2.34 -5.71 4.95
CA LEU A 25 1.70 -4.77 4.03
C LEU A 25 0.57 -5.41 3.20
N MET A 26 0.77 -6.63 2.70
CA MET A 26 -0.28 -7.36 1.96
C MET A 26 -1.54 -7.54 2.82
N ASN A 27 -1.38 -7.96 4.08
CA ASN A 27 -2.49 -8.07 5.01
C ASN A 27 -3.13 -6.70 5.28
N TYR A 28 -2.33 -5.67 5.56
CA TYR A 28 -2.82 -4.31 5.78
C TYR A 28 -3.69 -3.81 4.62
N ILE A 29 -3.27 -4.01 3.37
CA ILE A 29 -4.00 -3.57 2.17
C ILE A 29 -5.34 -4.30 2.02
N ILE A 30 -5.40 -5.60 2.31
CA ILE A 30 -6.66 -6.36 2.32
C ILE A 30 -7.66 -5.70 3.26
N PHE A 31 -7.25 -5.41 4.51
CA PHE A 31 -8.14 -4.79 5.49
C PHE A 31 -8.50 -3.35 5.14
N CYS A 32 -7.58 -2.55 4.58
CA CYS A 32 -7.88 -1.21 4.08
C CYS A 32 -8.95 -1.23 2.98
N CYS A 33 -8.88 -2.18 2.04
CA CYS A 33 -9.87 -2.34 0.96
C CYS A 33 -11.25 -2.68 1.53
N PHE A 34 -11.32 -3.59 2.50
CA PHE A 34 -12.59 -3.94 3.15
C PHE A 34 -13.21 -2.77 3.92
N ILE A 35 -12.41 -1.93 4.61
CA ILE A 35 -12.93 -0.74 5.30
C ILE A 35 -13.48 0.25 4.28
N SER A 36 -12.70 0.51 3.24
CA SER A 36 -13.07 1.49 2.24
C SER A 36 -14.34 1.07 1.48
N TYR A 37 -14.50 -0.23 1.20
CA TYR A 37 -15.74 -0.79 0.68
C TYR A 37 -16.95 -0.50 1.59
N LYS A 38 -16.79 -0.64 2.92
CA LYS A 38 -17.87 -0.35 3.88
C LYS A 38 -18.31 1.11 3.83
N TYR A 39 -17.38 2.06 3.68
CA TYR A 39 -17.69 3.49 3.72
C TYR A 39 -18.24 4.03 2.40
N TRP A 40 -17.64 3.67 1.26
CA TRP A 40 -17.95 4.32 -0.02
C TRP A 40 -18.82 3.47 -0.96
N LYS A 41 -19.19 2.24 -0.55
CA LYS A 41 -20.17 1.33 -1.19
C LYS A 41 -19.94 0.99 -2.67
N ILE A 42 -18.85 1.42 -3.30
CA ILE A 42 -18.51 1.10 -4.70
C ILE A 42 -17.43 0.03 -4.74
N SER A 43 -17.83 -1.19 -5.07
CA SER A 43 -16.95 -2.38 -5.08
C SER A 43 -15.87 -2.33 -6.15
N TRP A 44 -16.18 -1.82 -7.34
CA TRP A 44 -15.26 -1.88 -8.49
C TRP A 44 -13.96 -1.10 -8.28
N LEU A 45 -14.06 0.10 -7.69
CA LEU A 45 -12.89 0.95 -7.44
C LEU A 45 -11.95 0.31 -6.41
N PHE A 46 -12.47 -0.25 -5.32
CA PHE A 46 -11.62 -0.92 -4.32
C PHE A 46 -11.01 -2.20 -4.84
N TYR A 47 -11.70 -2.91 -5.73
CA TYR A 47 -11.13 -4.09 -6.40
C TYR A 47 -9.94 -3.72 -7.30
N LEU A 48 -10.02 -2.62 -8.07
CA LEU A 48 -8.89 -2.14 -8.87
C LEU A 48 -7.70 -1.72 -8.00
N VAL A 49 -7.96 -0.97 -6.92
CA VAL A 49 -6.93 -0.57 -5.96
C VAL A 49 -6.26 -1.81 -5.36
N PHE A 50 -7.05 -2.80 -4.94
CA PHE A 50 -6.53 -4.07 -4.42
C PHE A 50 -5.62 -4.78 -5.41
N LEU A 51 -6.02 -4.92 -6.68
CA LEU A 51 -5.23 -5.60 -7.71
C LEU A 51 -3.90 -4.90 -8.00
N ILE A 52 -3.92 -3.58 -8.14
CA ILE A 52 -2.71 -2.80 -8.44
C ILE A 52 -1.69 -2.94 -7.30
N PHE A 53 -2.15 -2.83 -6.05
CA PHE A 53 -1.28 -2.98 -4.89
C PHE A 53 -0.79 -4.42 -4.69
N MET A 54 -1.66 -5.42 -4.84
CA MET A 54 -1.25 -6.83 -4.72
C MET A 54 -0.23 -7.21 -5.81
N GLY A 55 -0.50 -6.83 -7.07
CA GLY A 55 0.41 -7.10 -8.18
C GLY A 55 1.77 -6.42 -7.99
N GLY A 56 1.78 -5.14 -7.65
CA GLY A 56 3.01 -4.38 -7.42
C GLY A 56 3.84 -4.90 -6.26
N LEU A 57 3.20 -5.23 -5.13
CA LEU A 57 3.90 -5.78 -3.96
C LEU A 57 4.46 -7.17 -4.18
N LEU A 58 3.77 -8.03 -4.94
CA LEU A 58 4.28 -9.36 -5.28
C LEU A 58 5.57 -9.27 -6.10
N ILE A 59 5.62 -8.36 -7.09
CA ILE A 59 6.83 -8.14 -7.90
C ILE A 59 7.97 -7.62 -7.03
N LEU A 60 7.68 -6.66 -6.13
CA LEU A 60 8.68 -6.10 -5.22
C LEU A 60 9.22 -7.17 -4.24
N LEU A 61 8.34 -8.02 -3.70
CA LEU A 61 8.73 -9.14 -2.83
C LEU A 61 9.63 -10.15 -3.54
N LEU A 62 9.32 -10.51 -4.79
CA LEU A 62 10.16 -11.40 -5.59
C LEU A 62 11.54 -10.80 -5.84
N TYR A 63 11.60 -9.50 -6.14
CA TYR A 63 12.87 -8.83 -6.40
C TYR A 63 13.75 -8.77 -5.16
N VAL A 64 13.20 -8.32 -4.03
CA VAL A 64 14.00 -8.11 -2.81
C VAL A 64 14.37 -9.43 -2.13
N SER A 65 13.50 -10.44 -2.14
CA SER A 65 13.83 -11.78 -1.61
C SER A 65 14.98 -12.46 -2.36
N ALA A 66 15.21 -12.10 -3.62
CA ALA A 66 16.37 -12.57 -4.38
C ALA A 66 17.68 -11.86 -4.02
N LEU A 67 17.63 -10.70 -3.33
CA LEU A 67 18.78 -9.85 -3.02
C LEU A 67 19.26 -9.96 -1.57
N SER A 68 18.36 -10.22 -0.62
CA SER A 68 18.68 -10.32 0.80
C SER A 68 18.57 -11.75 1.32
N PHE A 69 19.59 -12.22 2.06
CA PHE A 69 19.48 -13.46 2.83
C PHE A 69 18.35 -13.32 3.86
N ASN A 70 17.55 -14.37 4.04
CA ASN A 70 16.46 -14.44 5.02
C ASN A 70 17.03 -14.32 6.44
N GLN A 71 17.04 -13.12 7.04
CA GLN A 71 17.35 -13.02 8.47
C GLN A 71 16.07 -13.24 9.27
N PHE A 72 16.22 -13.81 10.47
CA PHE A 72 15.07 -14.01 11.34
C PHE A 72 14.58 -12.67 11.87
N LEU A 73 13.26 -12.52 11.88
CA LEU A 73 12.56 -11.37 12.44
C LEU A 73 12.89 -11.23 13.92
N MET A 74 13.66 -10.20 14.30
CA MET A 74 13.98 -9.88 15.68
C MET A 74 13.36 -8.54 16.08
N ILE A 75 12.19 -8.60 16.71
CA ILE A 75 11.59 -7.42 17.37
C ILE A 75 12.16 -7.32 18.78
N LYS A 76 12.70 -6.16 19.16
CA LYS A 76 13.21 -5.95 20.52
C LYS A 76 12.05 -5.78 21.49
N LYS A 77 12.24 -6.23 22.74
CA LYS A 77 11.21 -6.10 23.81
C LYS A 77 10.79 -4.65 24.06
N GLU A 78 11.72 -3.70 23.91
CA GLU A 78 11.48 -2.26 24.07
C GLU A 78 10.60 -1.69 22.95
N GLU A 79 10.79 -2.17 21.72
CA GLU A 79 9.96 -1.79 20.57
C GLU A 79 8.53 -2.31 20.75
N PHE A 80 8.37 -3.51 21.29
CA PHE A 80 7.05 -4.09 21.55
C PHE A 80 6.26 -3.35 22.63
N SER A 81 6.92 -2.85 23.69
CA SER A 81 6.24 -2.08 24.73
C SER A 81 5.76 -0.72 24.22
N LEU A 82 6.53 -0.06 23.36
CA LEU A 82 6.14 1.17 22.68
C LEU A 82 4.89 0.97 21.80
N ILE A 83 4.80 -0.15 21.07
CA ILE A 83 3.60 -0.50 20.29
C ILE A 83 2.38 -0.57 21.22
N MET A 84 2.48 -1.31 22.33
CA MET A 84 1.34 -1.49 23.24
C MET A 84 0.83 -0.17 23.81
N ILE A 85 1.74 0.75 24.16
CA ILE A 85 1.37 2.10 24.62
C ILE A 85 0.69 2.89 23.50
N SER A 86 1.23 2.86 22.29
CA SER A 86 0.65 3.58 21.14
C SER A 86 -0.77 3.11 20.83
N LEU A 87 -1.02 1.80 20.89
CA LEU A 87 -2.33 1.21 20.67
C LEU A 87 -3.33 1.59 21.76
N PHE A 88 -2.87 1.64 23.01
CA PHE A 88 -3.73 2.03 24.12
C PHE A 88 -4.17 3.50 23.98
N MET A 89 -3.26 4.39 23.60
CA MET A 89 -3.59 5.80 23.35
C MET A 89 -4.57 5.95 22.17
N ILE A 90 -4.35 5.22 21.08
CA ILE A 90 -5.24 5.20 19.92
C ILE A 90 -6.63 4.66 20.28
N PHE A 91 -6.70 3.62 21.12
CA PHE A 91 -7.97 3.06 21.57
C PHE A 91 -8.81 4.09 22.36
N LEU A 92 -8.17 4.88 23.22
CA LEU A 92 -8.83 5.95 23.95
C LEU A 92 -9.34 7.04 23.00
N ILE A 93 -8.54 7.42 22.01
CA ILE A 93 -8.92 8.43 21.01
C ILE A 93 -10.12 7.96 20.17
N ASN A 94 -10.13 6.71 19.70
CA ASN A 94 -11.23 6.19 18.86
C ASN A 94 -12.59 6.27 19.56
N LYS A 95 -12.65 5.98 20.87
CA LYS A 95 -13.90 6.10 21.63
C LYS A 95 -14.46 7.52 21.66
N ILE A 96 -13.59 8.53 21.63
CA ILE A 96 -14.00 9.94 21.64
C ILE A 96 -14.52 10.35 20.24
N PHE A 97 -13.92 9.83 19.18
CA PHE A 97 -14.25 10.22 17.81
C PHE A 97 -15.46 9.47 17.21
N GLU A 98 -15.78 8.26 17.67
CA GLU A 98 -16.94 7.49 17.18
C GLU A 98 -18.27 8.25 17.31
N GLU A 99 -18.41 9.15 18.29
CA GLU A 99 -19.62 9.96 18.49
C GLU A 99 -19.75 11.14 17.50
N THR A 100 -18.69 11.51 16.79
CA THR A 100 -18.64 12.78 16.02
C THR A 100 -18.68 12.61 14.49
N MET A 101 -18.53 11.39 13.98
CA MET A 101 -18.20 11.16 12.55
C MET A 101 -19.31 10.53 11.72
N ILE A 102 -20.59 10.76 12.06
CA ILE A 102 -21.72 10.43 11.17
C ILE A 102 -22.02 11.65 10.28
N MET A 103 -21.11 11.95 9.36
CA MET A 103 -21.41 12.77 8.20
C MET A 103 -21.66 11.82 7.03
N GLU A 104 -22.92 11.44 6.83
CA GLU A 104 -23.36 10.75 5.61
C GLU A 104 -23.29 11.73 4.44
N ASN A 105 -22.09 11.93 3.93
CA ASN A 105 -21.92 12.62 2.66
C ASN A 105 -22.25 11.63 1.54
N ASN A 106 -23.46 11.74 1.01
CA ASN A 106 -23.91 11.06 -0.20
C ASN A 106 -23.23 11.68 -1.45
N TYR A 107 -21.91 11.56 -1.54
CA TYR A 107 -21.21 11.85 -2.80
C TYR A 107 -21.37 10.65 -3.73
N ASN A 108 -22.06 10.86 -4.85
CA ASN A 108 -22.12 9.89 -5.95
C ASN A 108 -20.75 9.80 -6.63
N LEU A 109 -19.86 8.97 -6.08
CA LEU A 109 -18.54 8.68 -6.65
C LEU A 109 -18.61 8.23 -8.13
N PHE A 110 -19.73 7.62 -8.55
CA PHE A 110 -19.96 7.24 -9.95
C PHE A 110 -20.06 8.46 -10.87
N GLU A 111 -20.69 9.55 -10.42
CA GLU A 111 -20.70 10.82 -11.15
C GLU A 111 -19.30 11.46 -11.19
N MET A 112 -18.53 11.33 -10.11
CA MET A 112 -17.14 11.81 -10.11
C MET A 112 -16.26 11.05 -11.10
N LEU A 113 -16.47 9.73 -11.23
CA LEU A 113 -15.77 8.88 -12.20
C LEU A 113 -16.17 9.20 -13.66
N SER A 114 -17.45 9.48 -13.92
CA SER A 114 -17.89 9.86 -15.28
C SER A 114 -17.33 11.23 -15.69
N MET A 115 -17.14 12.15 -14.75
CA MET A 115 -16.48 13.43 -15.00
C MET A 115 -15.02 13.27 -15.46
N LEU A 116 -14.29 12.26 -14.94
CA LEU A 116 -12.92 11.98 -15.40
C LEU A 116 -12.87 11.59 -16.88
N TYR A 117 -13.82 10.77 -17.35
CA TYR A 117 -13.89 10.38 -18.76
C TYR A 117 -14.25 11.53 -19.69
N ASN A 118 -15.05 12.48 -19.20
CA ASN A 118 -15.42 13.67 -19.97
C ASN A 118 -14.24 14.65 -20.13
N HIS A 119 -13.23 14.58 -19.26
CA HIS A 119 -12.02 15.39 -19.35
C HIS A 119 -10.93 14.71 -20.21
N LEU A 120 -11.10 14.76 -21.53
CA LEU A 120 -10.16 14.18 -22.51
C LEU A 120 -8.70 14.62 -22.29
N ASN A 121 -8.44 15.87 -21.92
CA ASN A 121 -7.08 16.37 -21.66
C ASN A 121 -6.39 15.62 -20.52
N LEU A 122 -7.12 15.28 -19.46
CA LEU A 122 -6.58 14.54 -18.32
C LEU A 122 -6.25 13.10 -18.75
N LEU A 123 -7.14 12.46 -19.52
CA LEU A 123 -6.92 11.14 -20.08
C LEU A 123 -5.65 11.11 -20.95
N TYR A 124 -5.51 12.04 -21.90
CA TYR A 124 -4.30 12.13 -22.73
C TYR A 124 -3.04 12.32 -21.90
N PHE A 125 -3.09 13.15 -20.86
CA PHE A 125 -1.96 13.35 -19.95
C PHE A 125 -1.56 12.06 -19.23
N MET A 126 -2.53 11.30 -18.69
CA MET A 126 -2.26 10.03 -18.00
C MET A 126 -1.66 8.97 -18.95
N PHE A 127 -2.15 8.87 -20.19
CA PHE A 127 -1.57 7.97 -21.19
C PHE A 127 -0.13 8.35 -21.55
N MET A 128 0.12 9.64 -21.79
CA MET A 128 1.47 10.13 -22.08
C MET A 128 2.42 9.91 -20.90
N TYR A 129 1.94 10.09 -19.67
CA TYR A 129 2.73 9.81 -18.47
C TYR A 129 3.17 8.34 -18.40
N LEU A 130 2.25 7.38 -18.60
CA LEU A 130 2.59 5.95 -18.59
C LEU A 130 3.59 5.59 -19.70
N LEU A 131 3.44 6.16 -20.90
CA LEU A 131 4.39 5.97 -22.01
C LEU A 131 5.77 6.53 -21.68
N LEU A 132 5.84 7.74 -21.12
CA LEU A 132 7.09 8.39 -20.73
C LEU A 132 7.83 7.61 -19.64
N VAL A 133 7.12 6.94 -18.73
CA VAL A 133 7.75 6.09 -17.70
C VAL A 133 8.32 4.80 -18.30
N LEU A 134 7.70 4.23 -19.34
CA LEU A 134 8.19 3.00 -19.99
C LEU A 134 9.51 3.18 -20.74
N LEU A 135 9.75 4.36 -21.35
CA LEU A 135 10.98 4.65 -22.10
C LEU A 135 12.26 4.48 -21.27
N PRO A 136 12.45 5.17 -20.12
CA PRO A 136 13.64 5.02 -19.30
C PRO A 136 13.74 3.61 -18.68
N ILE A 137 12.62 2.96 -18.36
CA ILE A 137 12.63 1.57 -17.88
C ILE A 137 13.23 0.64 -18.95
N GLY A 138 12.83 0.79 -20.22
CA GLY A 138 13.38 0.01 -21.33
C GLY A 138 14.87 0.24 -21.53
N GLU A 139 15.34 1.49 -21.38
CA GLU A 139 16.78 1.79 -21.40
C GLU A 139 17.54 1.21 -20.20
N MET A 140 16.96 1.25 -19.00
CA MET A 140 17.57 0.69 -17.78
C MET A 140 17.78 -0.82 -17.89
N ILE A 141 16.82 -1.54 -18.49
CA ILE A 141 16.93 -2.99 -18.70
C ILE A 141 18.07 -3.30 -19.69
N ASN A 142 18.17 -2.56 -20.79
CA ASN A 142 19.19 -2.81 -21.83
C ASN A 142 20.61 -2.45 -21.38
N LYS A 143 20.78 -1.54 -20.41
CA LYS A 143 22.08 -1.17 -19.82
C LYS A 143 22.60 -2.19 -18.80
N MET A 144 21.82 -3.21 -18.40
CA MET A 144 22.29 -4.28 -17.52
C MET A 144 23.20 -5.27 -18.25
N LEU A 145 24.43 -4.84 -18.55
CA LEU A 145 25.57 -5.76 -18.51
C LEU A 145 25.65 -6.23 -17.05
N GLY A 146 25.19 -7.46 -16.77
CA GLY A 146 24.93 -7.92 -15.40
C GLY A 146 26.03 -7.54 -14.41
N ALA A 147 25.66 -6.91 -13.30
CA ALA A 147 26.57 -6.37 -12.30
C ALA A 147 27.54 -7.41 -11.69
N LEU A 148 27.30 -8.71 -11.93
CA LEU A 148 28.07 -9.83 -11.41
C LEU A 148 28.96 -10.53 -12.45
N ARG A 149 28.94 -10.14 -13.73
CA ARG A 149 29.90 -10.69 -14.68
C ARG A 149 31.20 -9.94 -14.48
N LYS A 150 32.17 -10.57 -13.81
CA LYS A 150 33.54 -10.05 -13.72
C LYS A 150 33.97 -9.63 -15.14
N PHE A 151 34.33 -8.37 -15.29
CA PHE A 151 35.09 -7.92 -16.44
C PHE A 151 36.43 -8.65 -16.36
N ASN A 152 36.65 -9.61 -17.26
CA ASN A 152 37.99 -10.12 -17.56
C ASN A 152 38.74 -9.07 -18.37
#